data_AF-A0A2T7E4M7-F1
#
_entry.id   AF-A0A2T7E4M7-F1
#
_cell.length_a   1.000
_cell.length_b   1.000
_cell.length_c   1.000
_cell.angle_alpha   90.00
_cell.angle_beta   90.00
_cell.angle_gamma   90.00
#
_symmetry.space_group_name_H-M   'P 1'
#
loop_
_entity.id
_entity.type
_entity.pdbx_description
1 polymer ?
#
loop_
_entity_poly.entity_id
_entity_poly.type
_entity_poly.pdbx_seq_one_letter_code
_entity_poly.pdbx_strand_id
1 'polypeptide(L)'
;MKLKEEAMALMRNNRPKPAGALEKKMKKVVKSVVPQRLIDFMILYPHKSLDGFPEEELGKRPQKFRDFCAEEKAISDKVLEYQQALVKQFRTKGYADDYTEVTDDEEDN
;
A
#
# COMPACT_ATOMS: atom_id res chain seq x y z
N MET A 1 7.63 -13.90 -39.87
CA MET A 1 7.01 -14.03 -38.53
C MET A 1 6.13 -12.85 -38.11
N LYS A 2 6.17 -11.67 -38.75
CA LYS A 2 5.40 -10.49 -38.30
C LYS A 2 3.87 -10.55 -38.47
N LEU A 3 3.35 -11.30 -39.45
CA LEU A 3 1.90 -11.36 -39.71
C LEU A 3 1.08 -12.08 -38.62
N LYS A 4 1.67 -13.02 -37.88
CA LYS A 4 0.95 -13.74 -36.80
C LYS A 4 0.84 -12.91 -35.52
N GLU A 5 1.77 -11.99 -35.30
CA GLU A 5 1.81 -11.12 -34.12
C GLU A 5 0.82 -9.95 -34.26
N GLU A 6 0.75 -9.32 -35.43
CA GLU A 6 -0.25 -8.27 -35.71
C GLU A 6 -1.69 -8.80 -35.71
N ALA A 7 -1.91 -10.02 -36.22
CA ALA A 7 -3.23 -10.66 -36.19
C ALA A 7 -3.70 -10.99 -34.75
N MET A 8 -2.79 -11.35 -33.84
CA MET A 8 -3.13 -11.57 -32.44
C MET A 8 -3.34 -10.28 -31.64
N ALA A 9 -2.66 -9.18 -32.01
CA ALA A 9 -2.86 -7.87 -31.40
C ALA A 9 -4.25 -7.27 -31.73
N LEU A 10 -4.71 -7.43 -32.98
CA LEU A 10 -6.03 -6.95 -33.43
C LEU A 10 -7.20 -7.69 -32.76
N MET A 11 -7.05 -8.98 -32.46
CA MET A 11 -8.09 -9.82 -31.83
C MET A 11 -8.29 -9.55 -30.34
N ARG A 12 -7.38 -8.80 -29.68
CA ARG A 12 -7.44 -8.55 -28.22
C ARG A 12 -8.24 -7.30 -27.85
N ASN A 13 -8.37 -6.33 -28.76
CA ASN A 13 -9.01 -5.03 -28.50
C ASN A 13 -10.48 -4.94 -28.91
N ASN A 14 -11.02 -5.90 -29.67
CA ASN A 14 -12.39 -5.84 -30.22
C ASN A 14 -13.31 -6.98 -29.76
N ARG A 15 -13.18 -7.44 -28.51
CA ARG A 15 -14.19 -8.35 -27.94
C ARG A 15 -15.28 -7.52 -27.27
N PRO A 16 -16.52 -7.45 -27.80
CA PRO A 16 -17.60 -6.77 -27.11
C PRO A 16 -17.93 -7.52 -25.82
N LYS A 17 -17.99 -6.78 -24.69
CA LYS A 17 -18.43 -7.28 -23.39
C LYS A 17 -19.92 -7.66 -23.49
N PRO A 18 -20.37 -8.82 -22.97
CA PRO A 18 -21.78 -9.17 -22.99
C PRO A 18 -22.58 -8.18 -22.14
N ALA A 19 -23.57 -7.55 -22.75
CA ALA A 19 -24.54 -6.68 -22.09
C ALA A 19 -25.37 -7.51 -21.10
N GLY A 20 -25.33 -7.14 -19.82
CA GLY A 20 -26.20 -7.73 -18.78
C GLY A 20 -25.52 -8.18 -17.49
N ALA A 21 -24.21 -7.98 -17.30
CA ALA A 21 -23.59 -8.18 -16.00
C ALA A 21 -23.72 -6.90 -15.18
N LEU A 22 -24.44 -6.94 -14.05
CA LEU A 22 -24.30 -5.97 -12.96
C LEU A 22 -22.81 -5.67 -12.78
N GLU A 23 -22.38 -4.45 -13.12
CA GLU A 23 -21.01 -4.02 -12.95
C GLU A 23 -20.72 -3.96 -11.46
N LYS A 24 -20.26 -5.09 -10.91
CA LYS A 24 -19.56 -5.08 -9.63
C LYS A 24 -18.37 -4.17 -9.87
N LYS A 25 -18.43 -2.92 -9.38
CA LYS A 25 -17.31 -1.96 -9.40
C LYS A 25 -16.05 -2.72 -8.98
N MET A 26 -15.19 -3.05 -9.94
CA MET A 26 -14.01 -3.86 -9.66
C MET A 26 -13.01 -2.91 -9.02
N LYS A 27 -12.69 -3.12 -7.74
CA LYS A 27 -11.64 -2.38 -7.06
C LYS A 27 -10.34 -2.53 -7.85
N LYS A 28 -9.82 -1.43 -8.38
CA LYS A 28 -8.60 -1.43 -9.17
C LYS A 28 -7.42 -1.29 -8.20
N VAL A 29 -6.66 -2.36 -8.06
CA VAL A 29 -5.39 -2.32 -7.33
C VAL A 29 -4.30 -1.89 -8.29
N VAL A 30 -3.67 -0.75 -8.03
CA VAL A 30 -2.52 -0.28 -8.81
C VAL A 30 -1.25 -0.75 -8.11
N LYS A 31 -0.43 -1.49 -8.87
CA LYS A 31 0.89 -1.91 -8.45
C LYS A 31 1.91 -0.85 -8.90
N SER A 32 2.71 -0.34 -7.98
CA SER A 32 3.79 0.62 -8.26
C SER A 32 5.10 0.14 -7.63
N VAL A 33 6.24 0.52 -8.23
CA VAL A 33 7.55 0.24 -7.64
C VAL A 33 7.90 1.36 -6.67
N VAL A 34 8.29 0.99 -5.45
CA VAL A 34 8.71 1.95 -4.43
C VAL A 34 10.05 2.56 -4.83
N PRO A 35 10.18 3.90 -4.84
CA PRO A 35 11.44 4.56 -5.14
C PRO A 35 12.55 4.15 -4.16
N GLN A 36 13.77 3.90 -4.66
CA GLN A 36 14.94 3.52 -3.86
C GLN A 36 15.16 4.44 -2.65
N ARG A 37 15.12 5.76 -2.89
CA ARG A 37 15.30 6.78 -1.84
C ARG A 37 14.35 6.61 -0.66
N LEU A 38 13.14 6.10 -0.91
CA LEU A 38 12.12 5.90 0.11
C LEU A 38 12.42 4.63 0.92
N ILE A 39 12.90 3.56 0.27
CA ILE A 39 13.40 2.37 0.96
C ILE A 39 14.60 2.72 1.84
N ASP A 40 15.57 3.48 1.31
CA ASP A 40 16.75 3.89 2.07
C ASP A 40 16.34 4.73 3.29
N PHE A 41 15.38 5.63 3.11
CA PHE A 41 14.80 6.40 4.21
C PHE A 41 14.14 5.49 5.26
N MET A 42 13.35 4.49 4.86
CA MET A 42 12.73 3.53 5.79
C MET A 42 13.76 2.68 6.55
N ILE A 43 14.92 2.38 5.93
CA ILE A 43 16.01 1.65 6.58
C ILE A 43 16.72 2.54 7.61
N LEU A 44 17.02 3.79 7.23
CA LEU A 44 17.75 4.75 8.08
C LEU A 44 16.89 5.31 9.22
N TYR A 45 15.60 5.51 8.96
CA TYR A 45 14.65 6.12 9.87
C TYR A 45 13.37 5.28 9.97
N PRO A 46 13.42 4.11 10.64
CA PRO A 46 12.23 3.30 10.88
C PRO A 46 11.15 4.10 11.62
N HIS A 47 9.89 3.93 11.24
CA HIS A 47 8.79 4.63 11.87
C HIS A 47 8.63 4.22 13.35
N LYS A 48 8.70 5.22 14.24
CA LYS A 48 8.46 5.07 15.68
C LYS A 48 7.90 6.36 16.25
N SER A 49 6.60 6.38 16.56
CA SER A 49 5.91 7.58 17.08
C SER A 49 6.15 7.86 18.56
N LEU A 50 6.39 6.81 19.35
CA LEU A 50 6.52 6.88 20.82
C LEU A 50 7.93 6.51 21.32
N ASP A 51 8.93 6.53 20.44
CA ASP A 51 10.32 6.23 20.86
C ASP A 51 10.77 7.28 21.87
N GLY A 52 11.14 6.84 23.08
CA GLY A 52 11.54 7.72 24.17
C GLY A 52 10.43 8.15 25.14
N PHE A 53 9.18 7.71 24.98
CA PHE A 53 8.16 7.91 26.02
C PHE A 53 8.19 6.75 27.03
N PRO A 54 8.60 6.97 28.30
CA PRO A 54 8.71 5.89 29.26
C PRO A 54 7.32 5.39 29.65
N GLU A 55 7.11 4.09 29.55
CA GLU A 55 5.83 3.45 29.89
C GLU A 55 5.46 3.66 31.38
N GLU A 56 6.47 3.90 32.23
CA GLU A 56 6.32 4.28 33.65
C GLU A 56 5.65 5.65 33.83
N GLU A 57 5.92 6.62 32.94
CA GLU A 57 5.25 7.92 32.98
C GLU A 57 3.81 7.84 32.47
N LEU A 58 3.52 6.91 31.56
CA LEU A 58 2.17 6.70 31.02
C LEU A 58 1.19 6.28 32.12
N GLY A 59 1.64 5.48 33.10
CA GLY A 59 0.82 5.04 34.23
C GLY A 59 0.38 6.18 35.17
N LYS A 60 1.09 7.31 35.15
CA LYS A 60 0.80 8.51 35.96
C LYS A 60 -0.15 9.49 35.25
N ARG A 61 -0.49 9.22 33.97
CA ARG A 61 -1.31 10.11 33.13
C ARG A 61 -2.80 9.71 33.19
N PRO A 62 -3.71 10.65 32.88
CA PRO A 62 -5.14 10.37 32.79
C PRO A 62 -5.45 9.26 31.78
N GLN A 63 -6.53 8.49 32.02
CA GLN A 63 -6.91 7.36 31.16
C GLN A 63 -7.04 7.77 29.68
N LYS A 64 -7.67 8.92 29.39
CA LYS A 64 -7.80 9.45 28.02
C LYS A 64 -6.45 9.59 27.30
N PHE A 65 -5.38 9.94 28.02
CA PHE A 65 -4.05 10.07 27.44
C PHE A 65 -3.43 8.70 27.17
N ARG A 66 -3.64 7.73 28.06
CA ARG A 66 -3.18 6.35 27.89
C ARG A 66 -3.87 5.69 26.69
N ASP A 67 -5.17 5.91 26.53
CA ASP A 67 -5.94 5.39 25.40
C ASP A 67 -5.43 5.98 24.07
N PHE A 68 -5.18 7.29 24.03
CA PHE A 68 -4.58 7.95 22.87
C PHE A 68 -3.19 7.36 22.53
N CYS A 69 -2.31 7.19 23.51
CA CYS A 69 -1.00 6.60 23.27
C CYS A 69 -1.09 5.14 22.82
N ALA A 70 -2.06 4.37 23.32
CA ALA A 70 -2.28 2.99 22.86
C ALA A 70 -2.75 2.94 21.40
N GLU A 71 -3.64 3.85 21.00
CA GLU A 71 -4.09 3.99 19.61
C GLU A 71 -2.94 4.39 18.67
N GLU A 72 -2.18 5.43 19.04
CA GLU A 72 -1.00 5.87 18.31
C GLU A 72 0.04 4.76 18.17
N LYS A 73 0.28 3.99 19.24
CA LYS A 73 1.18 2.83 19.21
C LYS A 73 0.70 1.79 18.20
N ALA A 74 -0.59 1.46 18.20
CA ALA A 74 -1.16 0.49 17.28
C ALA A 74 -1.09 0.94 15.81
N ILE A 75 -1.27 2.23 15.53
CA ILE A 75 -1.09 2.79 14.19
C ILE A 75 0.37 2.71 13.77
N SER A 76 1.28 3.12 14.64
CA SER A 76 2.70 3.11 14.33
C SER A 76 3.28 1.71 14.16
N ASP A 77 2.80 0.73 14.91
CA ASP A 77 3.18 -0.67 14.73
C ASP A 77 2.78 -1.17 13.33
N LYS A 78 1.57 -0.82 12.86
CA LYS A 78 1.13 -1.15 11.49
C LYS A 78 1.97 -0.47 10.41
N VAL A 79 2.32 0.81 10.61
CA VAL A 79 3.18 1.54 9.67
C VAL A 79 4.57 0.93 9.64
N LEU A 80 5.13 0.59 10.79
CA LEU A 80 6.44 -0.05 10.90
C LEU A 80 6.44 -1.44 10.25
N GLU A 81 5.42 -2.25 10.48
CA GLU A 81 5.26 -3.56 9.84
C GLU A 81 5.22 -3.43 8.31
N TYR A 82 4.46 -2.46 7.80
CA TYR A 82 4.42 -2.14 6.37
C TYR A 82 5.79 -1.73 5.81
N GLN A 83 6.51 -0.83 6.48
CA GLN A 83 7.86 -0.42 6.08
C GLN A 83 8.82 -1.63 6.07
N GLN A 84 8.76 -2.47 7.10
CA GLN A 84 9.58 -3.68 7.18
C GLN A 84 9.26 -4.67 6.07
N ALA A 85 7.99 -4.81 5.69
CA ALA A 85 7.59 -5.65 4.57
C ALA A 85 8.20 -5.14 3.24
N LEU A 86 8.16 -3.83 2.99
CA LEU A 86 8.79 -3.22 1.80
C LEU A 86 10.30 -3.41 1.80
N VAL A 87 10.97 -3.12 2.91
CA VAL A 87 12.43 -3.30 3.05
C VAL A 87 12.82 -4.77 2.85
N LYS A 88 12.03 -5.70 3.38
CA LYS A 88 12.27 -7.14 3.19
C LYS A 88 12.14 -7.53 1.72
N GLN A 89 11.08 -7.08 1.03
CA GLN A 89 10.93 -7.31 -0.41
C GLN A 89 12.12 -6.76 -1.20
N PHE A 90 12.54 -5.53 -0.88
CA PHE A 90 13.69 -4.87 -1.50
C PHE A 90 14.98 -5.70 -1.33
N ARG A 91 15.30 -6.13 -0.10
CA ARG A 91 16.49 -6.94 0.18
C ARG A 91 16.47 -8.29 -0.54
N THR A 92 15.29 -8.85 -0.83
CA THR A 92 15.16 -10.13 -1.54
C THR A 92 15.21 -10.00 -3.06
N LYS A 93 14.59 -8.96 -3.63
CA LYS A 93 14.36 -8.84 -5.08
C LYS A 93 15.16 -7.71 -5.76
N GLY A 94 15.73 -6.79 -4.99
CA GLY A 94 16.34 -5.55 -5.48
C GLY A 94 15.34 -4.43 -5.79
N TYR A 95 14.05 -4.65 -5.52
CA TYR A 95 12.97 -3.65 -5.61
C TYR A 95 11.82 -4.05 -4.67
N ALA A 96 10.96 -3.10 -4.32
CA ALA A 96 9.74 -3.35 -3.55
C ALA A 96 8.53 -2.85 -4.33
N ASP A 97 7.45 -3.62 -4.27
CA ASP A 97 6.17 -3.26 -4.88
C ASP A 97 5.22 -2.73 -3.81
N ASP A 98 4.59 -1.59 -4.10
CA ASP A 98 3.48 -1.06 -3.32
C ASP A 98 2.17 -1.24 -4.07
N TYR A 99 1.11 -1.55 -3.33
CA TYR A 99 -0.22 -1.82 -3.87
C TYR A 99 -1.19 -0.81 -3.28
N THR A 100 -1.60 0.16 -4.08
CA THR A 100 -2.60 1.14 -3.67
C THR A 100 -3.95 0.73 -4.24
N GLU A 101 -4.94 0.52 -3.37
CA GLU A 101 -6.33 0.38 -3.80
C GLU A 101 -6.84 1.74 -4.27
N VAL A 102 -7.24 1.84 -5.54
CA VAL A 102 -7.93 3.03 -6.07
C VAL A 102 -9.42 2.71 -6.09
N THR A 103 -10.20 3.47 -5.32
CA THR A 103 -11.65 3.48 -5.41
C THR A 103 -12.05 4.36 -6.59
N ASP A 104 -12.69 3.75 -7.58
CA ASP A 104 -13.26 4.43 -8.74
C ASP A 104 -14.58 5.10 -8.31
N ASP A 105 -14.45 6.21 -7.58
CA ASP A 105 -15.54 7.16 -7.31
C ASP A 105 -15.36 8.37 -8.24
N GLU A 106 -15.30 8.11 -9.54
CA GLU A 106 -15.63 9.11 -10.57
C GLU A 106 -17.15 8.97 -10.80
N GLU A 107 -17.94 9.65 -9.97
CA GLU A 107 -19.34 9.95 -10.31
C GLU A 107 -19.29 11.12 -11.30
N ASP A 108 -19.48 10.80 -12.58
CA ASP A 108 -19.58 11.69 -13.74
C ASP A 108 -20.38 12.96 -13.41
N ASN A 109 -19.80 14.11 -13.78
CA ASN A 109 -20.37 15.46 -13.69
C ASN A 109 -21.72 15.63 -14.40
#